data_AF-A0A0F7TVL8-F1
#
_entry.id   AF-A0A0F7TVL8-F1
#
_cell.length_a   1.000
_cell.length_b   1.000
_cell.length_c   1.000
_cell.angle_alpha   90.00
_cell.angle_beta   90.00
_cell.angle_gamma   90.00
#
_symmetry.space_group_name_H-M   'P 1'
#
loop_
_entity.id
_entity.type
_entity.pdbx_description
1 polymer ?
#
loop_
_entity_poly.entity_id
_entity_poly.type
_entity_poly.pdbx_seq_one_letter_code
_entity_poly.pdbx_strand_id
1 'polypeptide(L)'
;MKTQQRASPAVPTADIWEFLFERPSLPFPPDHVIFRAATTDDKWTYKGLRDRAEQFGRALQSSWRWSKDDVLMVIGPNDIDIPPVIWGCHYAGGIVAPVNPALSVQDLHRQIERSEARGLVVHPDCLPVALKAARIANIPKDRILALRSNRDQTTSDATSTVDQFIANAQVASDMISSRPKNRFAKGHCFLSLLVWDYGAS
;
A
#
# COMPACT_ATOMS: atom_id res chain seq x y z
N MET A 1 -6.48 39.70 -22.35
CA MET A 1 -6.41 38.49 -21.51
C MET A 1 -5.07 37.80 -21.81
N LYS A 2 -4.08 37.84 -20.90
CA LYS A 2 -2.78 37.20 -21.13
C LYS A 2 -2.88 35.74 -20.68
N THR A 3 -2.82 34.80 -21.61
CA THR A 3 -2.69 33.37 -21.33
C THR A 3 -1.34 33.13 -20.67
N GLN A 4 -1.33 32.87 -19.35
CA GLN A 4 -0.11 32.53 -18.64
C GLN A 4 0.24 31.08 -19.00
N GLN A 5 1.11 30.92 -20.00
CA GLN A 5 1.60 29.61 -20.39
C GLN A 5 2.51 29.09 -19.27
N ARG A 6 1.94 28.28 -18.39
CA ARG A 6 2.65 27.67 -17.26
C ARG A 6 3.61 26.64 -17.84
N ALA A 7 4.91 26.85 -17.68
CA ALA A 7 5.91 25.88 -18.09
C ALA A 7 5.60 24.54 -17.42
N SER A 8 5.52 23.46 -18.20
CA SER A 8 5.33 22.12 -17.65
C SER A 8 6.51 21.79 -16.73
N PRO A 9 6.25 21.32 -15.50
CA PRO A 9 7.33 20.92 -14.61
C PRO A 9 8.12 19.77 -15.22
N ALA A 10 9.43 19.76 -15.00
CA ALA A 10 10.29 18.66 -15.45
C ALA A 10 9.85 17.35 -14.77
N VAL A 11 9.84 16.26 -15.54
CA VAL A 11 9.53 14.93 -15.02
C VAL A 11 10.65 14.50 -14.07
N PRO A 12 10.36 14.18 -12.80
CA PRO A 12 11.38 13.70 -11.86
C PRO A 12 12.02 12.39 -12.35
N THR A 13 13.32 12.22 -12.09
CA THR A 13 14.04 10.97 -12.37
C THR A 13 14.06 10.01 -11.17
N ALA A 14 13.33 10.36 -10.10
CA ALA A 14 13.26 9.64 -8.84
C ALA A 14 12.06 8.67 -8.82
N ASP A 15 12.13 7.61 -8.02
CA ASP A 15 10.94 6.77 -7.75
C ASP A 15 9.90 7.50 -6.91
N ILE A 16 8.68 6.95 -6.84
CA ILE A 16 7.56 7.54 -6.11
C ILE A 16 7.92 7.76 -4.63
N TRP A 17 8.64 6.83 -4.02
CA TRP A 17 9.06 6.94 -2.63
C TRP A 17 10.08 8.07 -2.45
N GLU A 18 11.13 8.10 -3.26
CA GLU A 18 12.16 9.13 -3.24
C GLU A 18 11.54 10.52 -3.45
N PHE A 19 10.64 10.64 -4.43
CA PHE A 19 9.94 11.88 -4.75
C PHE A 19 9.10 12.38 -3.56
N LEU A 20 8.40 11.48 -2.86
CA LEU A 20 7.51 11.87 -1.76
C LEU A 20 8.24 12.05 -0.42
N PHE A 21 9.22 11.18 -0.11
CA PHE A 21 9.78 10.98 1.24
C PHE A 21 11.29 11.24 1.38
N GLU A 22 12.04 11.38 0.28
CA GLU A 22 13.48 11.66 0.29
C GLU A 22 13.84 12.98 -0.42
N ARG A 23 12.86 13.88 -0.53
CA ARG A 23 13.08 15.22 -1.09
C ARG A 23 14.02 16.05 -0.21
N PRO A 24 14.89 16.89 -0.79
CA PRO A 24 15.87 17.68 -0.03
C PRO A 24 15.26 18.68 0.96
N SER A 25 14.05 19.18 0.68
CA SER A 25 13.38 20.18 1.50
C SER A 25 11.87 19.97 1.51
N LEU A 26 11.24 20.20 2.66
CA LEU A 26 9.80 20.18 2.83
C LEU A 26 9.28 21.62 2.99
N PRO A 27 8.15 21.98 2.35
CA PRO A 27 7.53 23.30 2.54
C PRO A 27 6.75 23.41 3.87
N PHE A 28 6.76 22.35 4.69
CA PHE A 28 6.06 22.24 5.97
C PHE A 28 6.89 21.40 6.95
N PRO A 29 6.66 21.52 8.27
CA PRO A 29 7.36 20.70 9.26
C PRO A 29 7.00 19.21 9.15
N PRO A 30 7.88 18.28 9.56
CA PRO A 30 7.61 16.84 9.50
C PRO A 30 6.33 16.40 10.24
N ASP A 31 5.93 17.11 11.29
CA ASP A 31 4.71 16.82 12.06
C ASP A 31 3.43 17.42 11.46
N HIS A 32 3.51 17.99 10.26
CA HIS A 32 2.33 18.49 9.55
C HIS A 32 1.39 17.33 9.19
N VAL A 33 0.10 17.47 9.54
CA VAL A 33 -0.94 16.48 9.25
C VAL A 33 -1.27 16.48 7.75
N ILE A 34 -1.16 15.32 7.10
CA ILE A 34 -1.42 15.16 5.66
C ILE A 34 -2.57 14.20 5.34
N PHE A 35 -2.97 13.33 6.28
CA PHE A 35 -4.20 12.54 6.21
C PHE A 35 -4.98 12.66 7.52
N ARG A 36 -6.31 12.69 7.43
CA ARG A 36 -7.22 12.70 8.57
C ARG A 36 -8.42 11.82 8.26
N ALA A 37 -8.84 11.04 9.26
CA ALA A 37 -10.06 10.27 9.16
C ALA A 37 -11.27 11.21 9.20
N ALA A 38 -12.32 10.88 8.44
CA ALA A 38 -13.54 11.69 8.44
C ALA A 38 -14.42 11.41 9.67
N THR A 39 -14.29 10.23 10.26
CA THR A 39 -15.20 9.70 11.28
C THR A 39 -14.54 9.49 12.65
N THR A 40 -13.22 9.60 12.73
CA THR A 40 -12.43 9.47 13.96
C THR A 40 -11.42 10.61 14.06
N ASP A 41 -10.78 10.75 15.21
CA ASP A 41 -9.70 11.74 15.40
C ASP A 41 -8.34 11.26 14.86
N ASP A 42 -8.30 10.09 14.22
CA ASP A 42 -7.08 9.49 13.68
C ASP A 42 -6.52 10.35 12.54
N LYS A 43 -5.19 10.47 12.54
CA LYS A 43 -4.47 11.33 11.60
C LYS A 43 -3.06 10.81 11.35
N TRP A 44 -2.57 11.05 10.14
CA TRP A 44 -1.14 10.90 9.84
C TRP A 44 -0.48 12.25 9.67
N THR A 45 0.58 12.46 10.43
CA THR A 45 1.59 13.47 10.08
C THR A 45 2.46 12.95 8.94
N TYR A 46 3.15 13.85 8.24
CA TYR A 46 4.07 13.47 7.18
C TYR A 46 5.14 12.49 7.68
N LYS A 47 5.74 12.79 8.83
CA LYS A 47 6.72 11.92 9.50
C LYS A 47 6.10 10.58 9.90
N GLY A 48 4.93 10.60 10.54
CA GLY A 48 4.26 9.38 10.98
C GLY A 48 3.92 8.44 9.82
N LEU A 49 3.40 8.99 8.72
CA LEU A 49 3.12 8.22 7.51
C LEU A 49 4.38 7.60 6.92
N ARG A 50 5.46 8.39 6.80
CA ARG A 50 6.74 7.94 6.27
C ARG A 50 7.30 6.80 7.10
N ASP A 51 7.40 6.99 8.41
CA ASP A 51 8.00 6.00 9.32
C ASP A 51 7.18 4.69 9.29
N ARG A 52 5.84 4.80 9.26
CA ARG A 52 4.95 3.64 9.20
C ARG A 52 5.03 2.90 7.87
N ALA A 53 5.07 3.63 6.76
CA ALA A 53 5.21 3.06 5.43
C ALA A 53 6.57 2.36 5.26
N GLU A 54 7.65 2.97 5.76
CA GLU A 54 8.98 2.36 5.77
C GLU A 54 9.00 1.04 6.57
N GLN A 55 8.39 1.03 7.76
CA GLN A 55 8.26 -0.19 8.57
C GLN A 55 7.52 -1.30 7.79
N PHE A 56 6.40 -0.96 7.15
CA PHE A 56 5.64 -1.92 6.34
C PHE A 56 6.45 -2.44 5.16
N GLY A 57 7.12 -1.55 4.42
CA GLY A 57 7.93 -1.94 3.27
C GLY A 57 9.12 -2.83 3.64
N ARG A 58 9.78 -2.54 4.77
CA ARG A 58 10.82 -3.42 5.34
C ARG A 58 10.26 -4.78 5.71
N ALA A 59 9.07 -4.83 6.32
CA ALA A 59 8.39 -6.07 6.66
C ALA A 59 8.04 -6.91 5.43
N LEU A 60 7.59 -6.29 4.33
CA LEU A 60 7.39 -6.97 3.05
C LEU A 60 8.69 -7.60 2.55
N GLN A 61 9.78 -6.84 2.54
CA GLN A 61 11.09 -7.32 2.08
C GLN A 61 11.64 -8.47 2.94
N SER A 62 11.58 -8.35 4.26
CA SER A 62 12.13 -9.37 5.17
C SER A 62 11.26 -10.63 5.22
N SER A 63 9.95 -10.47 5.34
CA SER A 63 9.04 -11.59 5.63
C SER A 63 8.53 -12.26 4.35
N TRP A 64 8.25 -11.49 3.30
CA TRP A 64 7.70 -12.02 2.04
C TRP A 64 8.72 -12.05 0.90
N ARG A 65 9.98 -11.66 1.17
CA ARG A 65 11.04 -11.50 0.16
C ARG A 65 10.56 -10.61 -0.99
N TRP A 66 9.84 -9.56 -0.64
CA TRP A 66 9.24 -8.64 -1.60
C TRP A 66 10.30 -7.90 -2.39
N SER A 67 10.06 -7.76 -3.69
CA SER A 67 11.02 -7.26 -4.66
C SER A 67 10.31 -6.43 -5.73
N LYS A 68 11.12 -5.87 -6.64
CA LYS A 68 10.61 -5.10 -7.77
C LYS A 68 9.62 -5.94 -8.59
N ASP A 69 8.56 -5.28 -9.06
CA ASP A 69 7.49 -5.86 -9.90
C ASP A 69 6.53 -6.80 -9.15
N ASP A 70 6.74 -7.04 -7.85
CA ASP A 70 5.76 -7.74 -7.01
C ASP A 70 4.52 -6.89 -6.76
N VAL A 71 3.34 -7.48 -7.00
CA VAL A 71 2.05 -6.78 -6.92
C VAL A 71 1.35 -7.05 -5.60
N LEU A 72 1.06 -5.98 -4.85
CA LEU A 72 0.27 -5.99 -3.62
C LEU A 72 -1.14 -5.49 -3.93
N MET A 73 -2.14 -6.35 -3.74
CA MET A 73 -3.52 -5.96 -3.88
C MET A 73 -4.05 -5.37 -2.56
N VAL A 74 -4.68 -4.19 -2.64
CA VAL A 74 -5.26 -3.51 -1.46
C VAL A 74 -6.76 -3.38 -1.66
N ILE A 75 -7.54 -4.00 -0.77
CA ILE A 75 -9.01 -4.06 -0.88
C ILE A 75 -9.62 -3.37 0.34
N GLY A 76 -10.37 -2.28 0.12
CA GLY A 76 -11.02 -1.59 1.22
C GLY A 76 -11.70 -0.27 0.81
N PRO A 77 -12.61 0.24 1.66
CA PRO A 77 -13.14 1.60 1.51
C PRO A 77 -12.05 2.65 1.77
N ASN A 78 -12.41 3.92 1.66
CA ASN A 78 -11.52 5.02 2.05
C ASN A 78 -11.21 4.95 3.55
N ASP A 79 -10.02 4.45 3.87
CA ASP A 79 -9.56 4.24 5.25
C ASP A 79 -8.16 4.83 5.44
N ILE A 80 -7.91 5.43 6.61
CA ILE A 80 -6.66 6.13 6.92
C ILE A 80 -5.45 5.20 7.05
N ASP A 81 -5.65 3.89 7.23
CA ASP A 81 -4.57 2.91 7.33
C ASP A 81 -4.10 2.40 5.95
N ILE A 82 -4.81 2.75 4.87
CA ILE A 82 -4.42 2.38 3.49
C ILE A 82 -3.16 3.12 3.02
N PRO A 83 -3.01 4.46 3.17
CA PRO A 83 -1.82 5.16 2.70
C PRO A 83 -0.49 4.59 3.19
N PRO A 84 -0.29 4.25 4.48
CA PRO A 84 0.94 3.60 4.93
C PRO A 84 1.26 2.29 4.18
N VAL A 85 0.24 1.48 3.87
CA VAL A 85 0.38 0.22 3.13
C VAL A 85 0.82 0.46 1.68
N ILE A 86 0.14 1.40 1.00
CA ILE A 86 0.45 1.78 -0.38
C ILE A 86 1.89 2.28 -0.48
N TRP A 87 2.26 3.25 0.37
CA TRP A 87 3.59 3.83 0.33
C TRP A 87 4.67 2.86 0.78
N GLY A 88 4.36 1.92 1.68
CA GLY A 88 5.29 0.87 2.08
C GLY A 88 5.53 -0.18 0.99
N CYS A 89 4.51 -0.51 0.18
CA CYS A 89 4.73 -1.31 -1.02
C CYS A 89 5.68 -0.61 -2.01
N HIS A 90 5.47 0.70 -2.24
CA HIS A 90 6.38 1.49 -3.09
C HIS A 90 7.79 1.64 -2.49
N TYR A 91 7.93 1.76 -1.17
CA TYR A 91 9.23 1.70 -0.49
C TYR A 91 9.99 0.42 -0.87
N ALA A 92 9.28 -0.71 -0.88
CA ALA A 92 9.83 -2.02 -1.22
C ALA A 92 10.08 -2.21 -2.73
N GLY A 93 9.73 -1.23 -3.57
CA GLY A 93 9.85 -1.30 -5.03
C GLY A 93 8.70 -2.04 -5.73
N GLY A 94 7.64 -2.38 -4.99
CA GLY A 94 6.48 -3.11 -5.51
C GLY A 94 5.45 -2.24 -6.20
N ILE A 95 4.46 -2.92 -6.78
CA ILE A 95 3.31 -2.35 -7.48
C ILE A 95 2.08 -2.48 -6.56
N VAL A 96 1.22 -1.47 -6.54
CA VAL A 96 -0.04 -1.50 -5.80
C VAL A 96 -1.20 -1.65 -6.77
N ALA A 97 -2.08 -2.62 -6.50
CA ALA A 97 -3.34 -2.82 -7.21
C ALA A 97 -4.51 -2.54 -6.24
N PRO A 98 -5.01 -1.30 -6.16
CA PRO A 98 -6.15 -0.97 -5.32
C PRO A 98 -7.44 -1.54 -5.94
N VAL A 99 -8.32 -2.07 -5.11
CA VAL A 99 -9.56 -2.72 -5.55
C VAL A 99 -10.75 -2.21 -4.74
N ASN A 100 -11.87 -1.97 -5.44
CA ASN A 100 -13.13 -1.56 -4.84
C ASN A 100 -13.63 -2.62 -3.83
N PRO A 101 -14.02 -2.23 -2.60
CA PRO A 101 -14.48 -3.16 -1.56
C PRO A 101 -15.78 -3.91 -1.90
N ALA A 102 -16.59 -3.40 -2.84
CA ALA A 102 -17.91 -3.93 -3.16
C ALA A 102 -17.91 -5.08 -4.19
N LEU A 103 -16.73 -5.58 -4.58
CA LEU A 103 -16.63 -6.66 -5.57
C LEU A 103 -17.17 -7.99 -5.04
N SER A 104 -17.79 -8.76 -5.93
CA SER A 104 -18.14 -10.15 -5.66
C SER A 104 -16.89 -11.03 -5.54
N VAL A 105 -17.02 -12.23 -4.96
CA VAL A 105 -15.92 -13.20 -4.87
C VAL A 105 -15.34 -13.52 -6.25
N GLN A 106 -16.20 -13.70 -7.25
CA GLN A 106 -15.79 -14.01 -8.62
C GLN A 106 -15.06 -12.84 -9.28
N ASP A 107 -15.51 -11.61 -9.06
CA ASP A 107 -14.86 -10.43 -9.64
C ASP A 107 -13.50 -10.18 -9.00
N LEU A 108 -13.43 -10.33 -7.67
CA LEU A 108 -12.17 -10.19 -6.94
C LEU A 108 -11.17 -11.27 -7.34
N HIS A 109 -11.60 -12.52 -7.51
CA HIS A 109 -10.75 -13.60 -8.04
C HIS A 109 -10.16 -13.24 -9.40
N ARG A 110 -10.98 -12.75 -10.35
CA ARG A 110 -10.48 -12.31 -11.68
C ARG A 110 -9.49 -11.14 -11.57
N GLN A 111 -9.69 -10.23 -10.62
CA GLN A 111 -8.73 -9.15 -10.37
C GLN A 111 -7.41 -9.69 -9.82
N ILE A 112 -7.43 -10.65 -8.89
CA ILE A 112 -6.23 -11.28 -8.34
C ILE A 112 -5.42 -11.94 -9.46
N GLU A 113 -6.07 -12.71 -10.34
CA GLU A 113 -5.39 -13.37 -11.46
C GLU A 113 -4.83 -12.37 -12.47
N ARG A 114 -5.62 -11.37 -12.89
CA ARG A 114 -5.20 -10.38 -13.89
C ARG A 114 -4.05 -9.50 -13.44
N SER A 115 -4.01 -9.19 -12.14
CA SER A 115 -2.95 -8.38 -11.55
C SER A 115 -1.74 -9.20 -11.12
N GLU A 116 -1.80 -10.52 -11.21
CA GLU A 116 -0.76 -11.43 -10.70
C GLU A 116 -0.38 -11.11 -9.25
N ALA A 117 -1.38 -10.74 -8.44
CA ALA A 117 -1.17 -10.28 -7.08
C ALA A 117 -0.45 -11.36 -6.25
N ARG A 118 0.68 -10.99 -5.65
CA ARG A 118 1.49 -11.89 -4.82
C ARG A 118 1.13 -11.82 -3.34
N GLY A 119 0.32 -10.86 -2.93
CA GLY A 119 -0.14 -10.68 -1.56
C GLY A 119 -1.30 -9.69 -1.49
N LEU A 120 -2.11 -9.81 -0.44
CA LEU A 120 -3.31 -9.00 -0.24
C LEU A 120 -3.23 -8.28 1.11
N VAL A 121 -3.67 -7.02 1.14
CA VAL A 121 -4.05 -6.31 2.36
C VAL A 121 -5.52 -5.94 2.27
N VAL A 122 -6.30 -6.34 3.27
CA VAL A 122 -7.76 -6.33 3.19
C VAL A 122 -8.36 -5.60 4.39
N HIS A 123 -9.27 -4.67 4.13
CA HIS A 123 -10.09 -4.08 5.17
C HIS A 123 -10.95 -5.16 5.86
N PRO A 124 -11.12 -5.12 7.20
CA PRO A 124 -11.85 -6.15 7.94
C PRO A 124 -13.22 -6.54 7.37
N ASP A 125 -13.99 -5.56 6.88
CA ASP A 125 -15.32 -5.79 6.31
C ASP A 125 -15.29 -6.59 5.00
N CYS A 126 -14.19 -6.51 4.25
CA CYS A 126 -14.00 -7.21 2.98
C CYS A 126 -13.34 -8.59 3.17
N LEU A 127 -12.85 -8.90 4.38
CA LEU A 127 -12.04 -10.08 4.64
C LEU A 127 -12.74 -11.40 4.30
N PRO A 128 -14.04 -11.63 4.61
CA PRO A 128 -14.72 -12.87 4.25
C PRO A 128 -14.79 -13.12 2.74
N VAL A 129 -14.96 -12.07 1.94
CA VAL A 129 -15.00 -12.15 0.47
C VAL A 129 -13.59 -12.38 -0.08
N ALA A 130 -12.61 -11.63 0.43
CA ALA A 130 -11.21 -11.73 0.00
C ALA A 130 -10.60 -13.10 0.29
N LEU A 131 -10.85 -13.69 1.46
CA LEU A 131 -10.34 -15.02 1.81
C LEU A 131 -10.89 -16.10 0.87
N LYS A 132 -12.16 -16.01 0.46
CA LYS A 132 -12.76 -16.93 -0.51
C LYS A 132 -12.13 -16.76 -1.89
N ALA A 133 -11.99 -15.53 -2.37
CA ALA A 133 -11.38 -15.23 -3.67
C ALA A 133 -9.90 -15.65 -3.72
N ALA A 134 -9.15 -15.34 -2.67
CA ALA A 134 -7.75 -15.71 -2.51
C ALA A 134 -7.54 -17.24 -2.50
N ARG A 135 -8.45 -17.98 -1.85
CA ARG A 135 -8.42 -19.45 -1.86
C ARG A 135 -8.61 -20.01 -3.27
N ILE A 136 -9.52 -19.45 -4.07
CA ILE A 136 -9.74 -19.87 -5.46
C ILE A 136 -8.51 -19.54 -6.33
N ALA A 137 -7.91 -18.36 -6.09
CA ALA A 137 -6.69 -17.90 -6.75
C ALA A 137 -5.39 -18.58 -6.28
N ASN A 138 -5.47 -19.51 -5.32
CA ASN A 138 -4.31 -20.16 -4.68
C ASN A 138 -3.30 -19.20 -4.03
N ILE A 139 -3.77 -18.06 -3.50
CA ILE A 139 -2.93 -17.19 -2.67
C ILE A 139 -2.75 -17.83 -1.29
N PRO A 140 -1.50 -18.01 -0.81
CA PRO A 140 -1.23 -18.53 0.53
C PRO A 140 -1.83 -17.64 1.63
N LYS A 141 -2.37 -18.26 2.70
CA LYS A 141 -3.01 -17.52 3.81
C LYS A 141 -2.05 -16.56 4.51
N ASP A 142 -0.77 -16.90 4.61
CA ASP A 142 0.30 -16.08 5.19
C ASP A 142 0.69 -14.88 4.31
N ARG A 143 0.13 -14.80 3.09
CA ARG A 143 0.22 -13.66 2.16
C ARG A 143 -1.02 -12.77 2.15
N ILE A 144 -1.91 -12.95 3.11
CA ILE A 144 -3.11 -12.14 3.28
C ILE A 144 -3.02 -11.46 4.65
N LEU A 145 -3.12 -10.13 4.66
CA LEU A 145 -3.12 -9.34 5.88
C LEU A 145 -4.46 -8.62 6.04
N ALA A 146 -4.95 -8.56 7.28
CA ALA A 146 -6.02 -7.65 7.63
C ALA A 146 -5.45 -6.26 7.92
N LEU A 147 -6.13 -5.20 7.50
CA LEU A 147 -5.67 -3.82 7.72
C LEU A 147 -5.52 -3.52 9.22
N ARG A 148 -6.49 -3.96 10.02
CA ARG A 148 -6.54 -3.88 11.49
C ARG A 148 -7.35 -5.03 12.06
N SER A 149 -7.35 -5.21 13.38
CA SER A 149 -8.22 -6.18 14.05
C SER A 149 -9.68 -5.76 13.93
N ASN A 150 -10.57 -6.70 13.61
CA ASN A 150 -12.01 -6.44 13.70
C ASN A 150 -12.46 -6.58 15.15
N ARG A 151 -13.14 -5.57 15.71
CA ARG A 151 -13.69 -5.62 17.07
C ARG A 151 -14.87 -6.57 17.20
N ASP A 152 -15.57 -6.84 16.08
CA ASP A 152 -16.85 -7.55 16.07
C ASP A 152 -16.77 -8.99 15.54
N GLN A 153 -15.58 -9.45 15.10
CA GLN A 153 -15.39 -10.85 14.67
C GLN A 153 -14.60 -11.62 15.72
N THR A 154 -15.33 -12.26 16.63
CA THR A 154 -14.79 -13.32 17.49
C THR A 154 -14.56 -14.58 16.65
N THR A 155 -13.32 -15.06 16.61
CA THR A 155 -12.87 -16.43 16.24
C THR A 155 -12.91 -16.90 14.77
N SER A 156 -11.74 -17.19 14.19
CA SER A 156 -11.28 -18.57 13.81
C SER A 156 -10.24 -18.63 12.68
N ASP A 157 -10.10 -17.60 11.84
CA ASP A 157 -9.04 -17.51 10.83
C ASP A 157 -7.98 -16.50 11.30
N ALA A 158 -6.85 -16.99 11.80
CA ALA A 158 -5.73 -16.20 12.31
C ALA A 158 -4.99 -15.41 11.20
N THR A 159 -5.70 -14.51 10.52
CA THR A 159 -5.12 -13.60 9.54
C THR A 159 -4.36 -12.52 10.30
N SER A 160 -3.05 -12.41 10.06
CA SER A 160 -2.23 -11.40 10.72
C SER A 160 -2.67 -10.00 10.31
N THR A 161 -2.66 -9.07 11.26
CA THR A 161 -2.88 -7.65 10.93
C THR A 161 -1.60 -7.01 10.39
N VAL A 162 -1.73 -5.85 9.73
CA VAL A 162 -0.56 -5.05 9.33
C VAL A 162 0.32 -4.69 10.54
N ASP A 163 -0.28 -4.36 11.69
CA ASP A 163 0.45 -4.11 12.94
C ASP A 163 1.28 -5.31 13.38
N GLN A 164 0.66 -6.49 13.44
CA GLN A 164 1.33 -7.73 13.83
C GLN A 164 2.43 -8.11 12.85
N PHE A 165 2.18 -7.95 11.55
CA PHE A 165 3.16 -8.23 10.50
C PHE A 165 4.42 -7.37 10.63
N ILE A 166 4.25 -6.07 10.89
CA ILE A 166 5.36 -5.14 11.12
C ILE A 166 6.11 -5.48 12.41
N ALA A 167 5.39 -5.73 13.50
CA ALA A 167 6.00 -6.08 14.78
C ALA A 167 6.85 -7.35 14.68
N ASN A 168 6.35 -8.39 13.99
CA ASN A 168 7.06 -9.64 13.77
C ASN A 168 8.31 -9.46 12.89
N ALA A 169 8.24 -8.57 11.90
CA ALA A 169 9.37 -8.27 11.03
C ALA A 169 10.48 -7.47 11.74
N GLN A 170 10.13 -6.54 12.63
CA GLN A 170 11.11 -5.78 13.40
C GLN A 170 11.98 -6.68 14.28
N VAL A 171 11.38 -7.68 14.93
CA VAL A 171 12.11 -8.72 15.69
C VAL A 171 13.13 -9.46 14.80
N ALA A 172 12.83 -9.64 13.51
CA ALA A 172 13.74 -10.29 12.56
C ALA A 172 14.77 -9.33 11.94
N SER A 173 14.50 -8.01 11.90
CA SER A 173 15.31 -7.03 11.15
C SER A 173 16.51 -6.49 11.91
N ASP A 174 16.61 -6.71 13.22
CA ASP A 174 17.78 -6.35 14.05
C ASP A 174 19.09 -7.05 13.60
N MET A 175 19.08 -7.76 12.47
CA MET A 175 20.23 -8.47 11.90
C MET A 175 20.75 -7.99 10.52
N ILE A 176 20.00 -7.25 9.66
CA ILE A 176 20.51 -6.83 8.32
C ILE A 176 19.88 -5.50 7.83
N SER A 177 20.70 -4.58 7.27
CA SER A 177 20.26 -3.25 6.77
C SER A 177 20.83 -2.87 5.39
N SER A 178 19.94 -2.63 4.41
CA SER A 178 19.92 -1.44 3.53
C SER A 178 18.80 -1.54 2.46
N ARG A 179 18.20 -0.40 2.08
CA ARG A 179 17.17 -0.29 1.03
C ARG A 179 17.79 -0.50 -0.37
N PRO A 180 17.22 -1.34 -1.25
CA PRO A 180 17.65 -1.41 -2.65
C PRO A 180 17.25 -0.13 -3.41
N LYS A 181 18.21 0.57 -4.03
CA LYS A 181 17.95 1.74 -4.87
C LYS A 181 17.52 1.32 -6.27
N ASN A 182 16.33 1.71 -6.71
CA ASN A 182 15.89 1.48 -8.09
C ASN A 182 16.45 2.57 -9.01
N ARG A 183 17.45 2.24 -9.85
CA ARG A 183 17.80 3.11 -11.00
C ARG A 183 16.82 2.84 -12.12
N PHE A 184 15.97 3.81 -12.45
CA PHE A 184 15.28 3.78 -13.74
C PHE A 184 16.29 3.95 -14.88
N ALA A 185 16.32 3.00 -15.81
CA ALA A 185 16.90 3.25 -17.12
C ALA A 185 16.04 4.34 -17.80
N LYS A 186 16.69 5.31 -18.44
CA LYS A 186 16.02 6.42 -19.14
C LYS A 186 14.89 5.89 -20.04
N GLY A 187 13.65 6.35 -19.81
CA GLY A 187 12.55 6.23 -20.77
C GLY A 187 11.33 5.41 -20.38
N HIS A 188 11.30 4.72 -19.23
CA HIS A 188 10.15 3.89 -18.84
C HIS A 188 9.55 4.34 -17.51
N CYS A 189 8.61 5.29 -17.57
CA CYS A 189 7.77 5.68 -16.45
C CYS A 189 6.43 4.95 -16.58
N PHE A 190 6.25 3.81 -15.90
CA PHE A 190 4.95 3.17 -15.80
C PHE A 190 4.20 3.76 -14.59
N LEU A 191 3.47 4.84 -14.85
CA LEU A 191 2.50 5.37 -13.91
C LEU A 191 1.24 4.51 -14.01
N SER A 192 1.17 3.42 -13.23
CA SER A 192 -0.10 2.74 -12.98
C SER A 192 -0.90 3.58 -11.96
N LEU A 193 -1.52 4.64 -12.45
CA LEU A 193 -2.57 5.35 -11.72
C LEU A 193 -3.90 4.73 -12.17
N LEU A 194 -4.36 3.69 -11.49
CA LEU A 194 -5.77 3.33 -11.54
C LEU A 194 -6.54 4.41 -10.78
N VAL A 195 -6.94 5.42 -11.54
CA VAL A 195 -7.94 6.41 -11.13
C VAL A 195 -9.17 5.65 -10.66
N TRP A 196 -9.62 5.97 -9.45
CA TRP A 196 -10.94 5.57 -8.96
C TRP A 196 -11.97 6.22 -9.88
N ASP A 197 -12.56 5.43 -10.77
CA ASP A 197 -13.74 5.88 -11.50
C ASP A 197 -14.94 5.75 -10.54
N TYR A 198 -15.36 6.89 -9.98
CA TYR A 198 -16.65 6.99 -9.31
C TYR A 198 -17.71 6.95 -10.41
N GLY A 199 -18.17 5.74 -10.75
CA GLY A 199 -19.43 5.55 -11.46
C GLY A 199 -20.57 6.05 -10.58
N ALA A 200 -20.89 7.34 -10.69
CA ALA A 200 -22.15 7.89 -10.23
C ALA A 200 -23.24 7.41 -11.19
N SER A 201 -24.15 6.59 -10.64
CA SER A 201 -25.55 6.34 -10.99
C SER A 201 -25.96 6.32 -12.47
#